data_AF-A0A147B9D6-F1
#
_entry.id   AF-A0A147B9D6-F1
#
_cell.length_a   1.000
_cell.length_b   1.000
_cell.length_c   1.000
_cell.angle_alpha   90.00
_cell.angle_beta   90.00
_cell.angle_gamma   90.00
#
_symmetry.space_group_name_H-M   'P 1'
#
loop_
_entity.id
_entity.type
_entity.pdbx_description
1 polymer ?
#
loop_
_entity_poly.entity_id
_entity_poly.type
_entity_poly.pdbx_seq_one_letter_code
_entity_poly.pdbx_strand_id
1 'polypeptide(L)'
;QLTENALSKLEHGENKIIQGPYFTIESLNASNRLHVALILIRVYNQNISIMPQCSRASLCKMCSRLVNQGSVHSGGRRMVLDGPLPSSFMPKVSLTSQFLLELLQSIYFSMYNGLSSLGHQALNDIHRRAMQTMYTDVLLVTNAIKNSLQVHPSGHPADGPMGISMAISPTTSTTTVSKAIITNASFRTKKLPDDIPIPKESESPGHEGLDAIR
;
A
#
# COMPACT_ATOMS: atom_id res chain seq x y z
N GLN A 1 29.36 -20.13 17.65
CA GLN A 1 30.25 -19.32 16.80
C GLN A 1 30.04 -19.80 15.37
N LEU A 2 29.63 -18.93 14.44
CA LEU A 2 29.61 -19.27 13.01
C LEU A 2 31.06 -19.22 12.51
N THR A 3 31.48 -20.21 11.72
CA THR A 3 32.81 -20.19 11.09
C THR A 3 32.86 -19.09 10.04
N GLU A 4 34.03 -18.48 9.84
CA GLU A 4 34.25 -17.45 8.81
C GLU A 4 33.81 -17.93 7.41
N ASN A 5 33.93 -19.23 7.14
CA ASN A 5 33.45 -19.86 5.92
C ASN A 5 31.91 -19.92 5.84
N ALA A 6 31.21 -20.12 6.96
CA ALA A 6 29.75 -20.06 7.01
C ALA A 6 29.23 -18.61 6.87
N LEU A 7 29.95 -17.63 7.42
CA LEU A 7 29.68 -16.20 7.22
C LEU A 7 29.89 -15.79 5.75
N SER A 8 31.02 -16.16 5.16
CA SER A 8 31.32 -15.88 3.75
C SER A 8 30.28 -16.49 2.80
N LYS A 9 29.83 -17.72 3.05
CA LYS A 9 28.73 -18.37 2.30
C LYS A 9 27.39 -17.65 2.47
N LEU A 10 27.11 -17.08 3.65
CA LEU A 10 25.91 -16.27 3.89
C LEU A 10 25.98 -14.90 3.19
N GLU A 11 27.13 -14.23 3.27
CA GLU A 11 27.35 -12.88 2.74
C GLU A 11 27.45 -12.86 1.22
N HIS A 12 28.16 -13.82 0.64
CA HIS A 12 28.42 -13.87 -0.80
C HIS A 12 27.44 -14.75 -1.57
N GLY A 13 26.63 -15.55 -0.86
CA GLY A 13 25.56 -16.38 -1.41
C GLY A 13 25.97 -17.20 -2.64
N GLU A 14 26.24 -18.50 -2.48
CA GLU A 14 26.59 -19.39 -3.61
C GLU A 14 25.58 -19.38 -4.77
N ASN A 15 24.39 -18.81 -4.58
CA ASN A 15 23.37 -18.64 -5.62
C ASN A 15 23.18 -17.16 -5.98
N LYS A 16 24.13 -16.57 -6.72
CA LYS A 16 23.75 -15.46 -7.60
C LYS A 16 22.79 -16.07 -8.61
N ILE A 17 21.48 -15.84 -8.44
CA ILE A 17 20.47 -16.29 -9.39
C ILE A 17 20.72 -15.48 -10.67
N ILE A 18 21.59 -16.01 -11.53
CA ILE A 18 21.77 -15.52 -12.89
C ILE A 18 20.51 -15.96 -13.62
N GLN A 19 19.50 -15.09 -13.59
CA GLN A 19 18.34 -15.26 -14.45
C GLN A 19 18.85 -15.22 -15.89
N GLY A 20 18.67 -16.33 -16.59
CA GLY A 20 19.45 -16.69 -17.77
C GLY A 20 19.28 -15.76 -18.97
N PRO A 21 19.98 -16.05 -20.06
CA PRO A 21 19.67 -15.41 -21.33
C PRO A 21 18.26 -15.81 -21.77
N TYR A 22 17.38 -14.82 -21.94
CA TYR A 22 16.07 -15.02 -22.53
C TYR A 22 16.19 -14.98 -24.06
N PHE A 23 15.69 -16.01 -24.75
CA PHE A 23 15.72 -16.04 -26.21
C PHE A 23 14.73 -15.03 -26.80
N THR A 24 15.11 -14.46 -27.95
CA THR A 24 14.21 -13.59 -28.70
C THR A 24 13.07 -14.41 -29.28
N ILE A 25 11.85 -13.89 -29.17
CA ILE A 25 10.63 -14.53 -29.66
C ILE A 25 10.02 -13.63 -30.73
N GLU A 26 9.82 -14.16 -31.93
CA GLU A 26 9.29 -13.39 -33.08
C GLU A 26 7.76 -13.25 -33.05
N SER A 27 7.06 -14.20 -32.43
CA SER A 27 5.59 -14.18 -32.34
C SER A 27 5.06 -14.84 -31.07
N LEU A 28 3.94 -14.31 -30.56
CA LEU A 28 3.24 -14.87 -29.40
C LEU A 28 2.33 -16.02 -29.82
N ASN A 29 2.51 -17.18 -29.20
CA ASN A 29 1.74 -18.39 -29.40
C ASN A 29 1.25 -18.96 -28.06
N ALA A 30 0.41 -19.99 -28.12
CA ALA A 30 -0.20 -20.57 -26.92
C ALA A 30 0.81 -21.19 -25.95
N SER A 31 1.93 -21.68 -26.46
CA SER A 31 2.98 -22.36 -25.69
C SER A 31 3.92 -21.36 -25.01
N ASN A 32 4.24 -20.24 -25.65
CA ASN A 32 5.21 -19.26 -25.16
C ASN A 32 4.57 -18.09 -24.39
N ARG A 33 3.28 -17.78 -24.60
CA ARG A 33 2.63 -16.58 -24.03
C ARG A 33 2.77 -16.46 -22.52
N LEU A 34 2.69 -17.58 -21.79
CA LEU A 34 2.77 -17.58 -20.33
C LEU A 34 4.22 -17.43 -19.85
N HIS A 35 5.17 -18.00 -20.60
CA HIS A 35 6.59 -17.84 -20.32
C HIS A 35 7.04 -16.38 -20.55
N VAL A 36 6.58 -15.75 -21.63
CA VAL A 36 6.82 -14.32 -21.87
C VAL A 36 6.22 -13.48 -20.75
N ALA A 37 4.95 -13.73 -20.38
CA ALA A 37 4.31 -13.04 -19.27
C ALA A 37 5.07 -13.21 -17.94
N LEU A 38 5.63 -14.40 -17.67
CA LEU A 38 6.48 -14.68 -16.52
C LEU A 38 7.76 -13.82 -16.51
N ILE A 39 8.41 -13.65 -17.66
CA ILE A 39 9.59 -12.81 -17.76
C ILE A 39 9.22 -11.34 -17.56
N LEU A 40 8.10 -10.89 -18.13
CA LEU A 40 7.63 -9.51 -17.96
C LEU A 40 7.30 -9.18 -16.51
N ILE A 41 6.65 -10.09 -15.76
CA ILE A 41 6.38 -9.86 -14.34
C ILE A 41 7.67 -9.86 -13.50
N ARG A 42 8.68 -10.64 -13.89
CA ARG A 42 10.01 -10.58 -13.26
C ARG A 42 10.68 -9.22 -13.44
N VAL A 43 10.68 -8.70 -14.66
CA VAL A 43 11.21 -7.36 -14.95
C VAL A 43 10.43 -6.29 -14.17
N TYR A 44 9.11 -6.46 -14.05
CA TYR A 44 8.29 -5.60 -13.20
C TYR A 44 8.70 -5.69 -11.72
N ASN A 45 8.93 -6.90 -11.19
CA ASN A 45 9.36 -7.13 -9.81
C ASN A 45 10.72 -6.51 -9.50
N GLN A 46 11.66 -6.52 -10.45
CA GLN A 46 12.95 -5.86 -10.31
C GLN A 46 12.82 -4.33 -10.16
N ASN A 47 11.80 -3.75 -10.80
CA ASN A 47 11.57 -2.30 -10.82
C ASN A 47 10.35 -1.88 -9.97
N ILE A 48 9.83 -2.75 -9.12
CA ILE A 48 8.54 -2.52 -8.45
C ILE A 48 8.54 -1.32 -7.51
N SER A 49 9.71 -0.96 -6.95
CA SER A 49 9.88 0.17 -6.05
C SER A 49 9.73 1.52 -6.74
N ILE A 50 10.12 1.63 -8.02
CA ILE A 50 9.99 2.87 -8.81
C ILE A 50 8.62 2.97 -9.49
N MET A 51 7.82 1.90 -9.49
CA MET A 51 6.49 1.89 -10.10
C MET A 51 5.46 2.66 -9.26
N PRO A 52 4.60 3.49 -9.89
CA PRO A 52 3.60 4.27 -9.17
C PRO A 52 2.57 3.37 -8.49
N GLN A 53 1.97 3.86 -7.39
CA GLN A 53 0.96 3.15 -6.61
C GLN A 53 -0.21 2.64 -7.48
N CYS A 54 -0.65 3.41 -8.47
CA CYS A 54 -1.71 3.03 -9.40
C CYS A 54 -1.36 1.75 -10.19
N SER A 55 -0.10 1.60 -10.61
CA SER A 55 0.39 0.41 -11.33
C SER A 55 0.38 -0.82 -10.42
N ARG A 56 0.84 -0.68 -9.18
CA ARG A 56 0.81 -1.78 -8.21
C ARG A 56 -0.62 -2.18 -7.86
N ALA A 57 -1.53 -1.20 -7.73
CA ALA A 57 -2.94 -1.45 -7.48
C ALA A 57 -3.64 -2.16 -8.66
N SER A 58 -3.33 -1.78 -9.89
CA SER A 58 -3.88 -2.46 -11.08
C SER A 58 -3.36 -3.89 -11.18
N LEU A 59 -2.08 -4.14 -10.85
CA LEU A 59 -1.50 -5.47 -10.78
C LEU A 59 -2.22 -6.37 -9.76
N CYS A 60 -2.46 -5.90 -8.53
CA CYS A 60 -3.20 -6.67 -7.53
C CYS A 60 -4.62 -7.02 -8.02
N LYS A 61 -5.34 -6.05 -8.61
CA LYS A 61 -6.68 -6.26 -9.17
C LYS A 61 -6.66 -7.25 -10.35
N MET A 62 -5.68 -7.13 -11.23
CA MET A 62 -5.47 -8.05 -12.35
C MET A 62 -5.23 -9.46 -11.83
N CYS A 63 -4.36 -9.62 -10.83
CA CYS A 63 -4.09 -10.91 -10.22
C CYS A 63 -5.36 -11.58 -9.68
N SER A 64 -6.14 -10.86 -8.86
CA SER A 64 -7.43 -11.37 -8.34
C SER A 64 -8.39 -11.80 -9.46
N ARG A 65 -8.47 -11.04 -10.56
CA ARG A 65 -9.33 -11.39 -11.70
C ARG A 65 -8.84 -12.63 -12.43
N LEU A 66 -7.54 -12.69 -12.72
CA LEU A 66 -6.89 -13.75 -13.48
C LEU A 66 -6.95 -15.10 -12.74
N VAL A 67 -6.79 -15.07 -11.43
CA VAL A 67 -6.82 -16.27 -10.57
C VAL A 67 -8.25 -16.81 -10.42
N ASN A 68 -9.24 -15.93 -10.40
CA ASN A 68 -10.66 -16.26 -10.22
C ASN A 68 -11.43 -16.49 -11.53
N GLN A 69 -10.82 -16.21 -12.68
CA GLN A 69 -11.45 -16.42 -13.98
C GLN A 69 -11.85 -17.90 -14.19
N GLY A 70 -13.10 -18.13 -14.60
CA GLY A 70 -13.64 -19.48 -14.81
C GLY A 70 -13.86 -20.28 -13.52
N SER A 71 -13.76 -19.65 -12.34
CA SER A 71 -14.12 -20.26 -11.07
C SER A 71 -15.58 -20.01 -10.74
N VAL A 72 -16.36 -21.10 -10.62
CA VAL A 72 -17.79 -21.10 -10.28
C VAL A 72 -18.04 -20.61 -8.85
N HIS A 73 -17.00 -20.50 -8.03
CA HIS A 73 -17.08 -20.02 -6.65
C HIS A 73 -17.32 -18.51 -6.51
N SER A 74 -17.59 -17.81 -7.63
CA SER A 74 -18.15 -16.45 -7.63
C SER A 74 -19.68 -16.48 -7.52
N GLY A 75 -20.24 -17.43 -6.76
CA GLY A 75 -21.65 -17.49 -6.42
C GLY A 75 -21.98 -16.42 -5.39
N GLY A 76 -22.51 -15.28 -5.84
CA GLY A 76 -23.05 -14.25 -4.94
C GLY A 76 -23.16 -12.84 -5.51
N ARG A 77 -22.50 -12.51 -6.62
CA ARG A 77 -22.76 -11.22 -7.30
C ARG A 77 -23.73 -11.42 -8.45
N ARG A 78 -24.99 -11.11 -8.13
CA ARG A 78 -26.11 -10.69 -8.99
C ARG A 78 -25.79 -10.77 -10.49
N MET A 79 -26.47 -11.66 -11.21
CA MET A 79 -26.53 -11.61 -12.67
C MET A 79 -27.03 -10.21 -13.08
N VAL A 80 -26.10 -9.33 -13.42
CA VAL A 80 -26.40 -8.11 -14.17
C VAL A 80 -26.18 -8.51 -15.62
N LEU A 81 -27.29 -8.63 -16.34
CA LEU A 81 -27.35 -9.04 -17.74
C LEU A 81 -26.87 -7.93 -18.70
N ASP A 82 -26.56 -6.74 -18.18
CA ASP A 82 -26.04 -5.60 -18.96
C ASP A 82 -24.54 -5.42 -18.71
N GLY A 83 -23.73 -6.14 -19.48
CA GLY A 83 -22.27 -6.02 -19.50
C GLY A 83 -21.59 -7.17 -20.26
N PRO A 84 -20.30 -7.05 -20.63
CA PRO A 84 -19.54 -8.16 -21.21
C PRO A 84 -19.64 -9.39 -20.32
N LEU A 85 -19.76 -10.59 -20.92
CA LEU A 85 -20.13 -11.85 -20.27
C LEU A 85 -19.56 -12.02 -18.85
N PRO A 86 -20.36 -12.52 -17.88
CA PRO A 86 -19.88 -12.74 -16.51
C PRO A 86 -18.63 -13.61 -16.50
N SER A 87 -17.65 -13.31 -15.63
CA SER A 87 -16.36 -14.03 -15.53
C SER A 87 -16.50 -15.54 -15.26
N SER A 88 -17.71 -15.98 -14.86
CA SER A 88 -18.08 -17.38 -14.68
C SER A 88 -18.24 -18.15 -16.00
N PHE A 89 -18.47 -17.47 -17.13
CA PHE A 89 -18.59 -18.06 -18.47
C PHE A 89 -17.27 -18.05 -19.26
N MET A 90 -16.24 -17.40 -18.71
CA MET A 90 -14.92 -17.38 -19.32
C MET A 90 -14.15 -18.66 -19.01
N PRO A 91 -13.40 -19.22 -19.98
CA PRO A 91 -12.57 -20.39 -19.73
C PRO A 91 -11.52 -20.09 -18.66
N LYS A 92 -11.22 -21.10 -17.85
CA LYS A 92 -10.16 -21.03 -16.84
C LYS A 92 -8.82 -20.77 -17.53
N VAL A 93 -8.08 -19.79 -17.03
CA VAL A 93 -6.72 -19.50 -17.50
C VAL A 93 -5.76 -20.53 -16.92
N SER A 94 -5.00 -21.23 -17.76
CA SER A 94 -3.91 -22.10 -17.31
C SER A 94 -2.74 -21.26 -16.81
N LEU A 95 -2.42 -21.38 -15.53
CA LEU A 95 -1.34 -20.64 -14.85
C LEU A 95 -0.34 -21.64 -14.30
N THR A 96 0.95 -21.36 -14.42
CA THR A 96 2.03 -22.17 -13.84
C THR A 96 2.35 -21.71 -12.42
N SER A 97 2.85 -22.61 -11.58
CA SER A 97 3.24 -22.26 -10.20
C SER A 97 4.28 -21.14 -10.14
N GLN A 98 5.29 -21.18 -11.02
CA GLN A 98 6.33 -20.15 -11.17
C GLN A 98 5.74 -18.74 -11.39
N PHE A 99 4.69 -18.64 -12.20
CA PHE A 99 4.02 -17.37 -12.47
C PHE A 99 3.28 -16.83 -11.23
N LEU A 100 2.66 -17.72 -10.46
CA LEU A 100 2.01 -17.35 -9.21
C LEU A 100 3.01 -16.94 -8.14
N LEU A 101 4.19 -17.56 -8.07
CA LEU A 101 5.27 -17.16 -7.16
C LEU A 101 5.78 -15.74 -7.45
N GLU A 102 5.99 -15.40 -8.73
CA GLU A 102 6.37 -14.04 -9.11
C GLU A 102 5.27 -13.01 -8.78
N LEU A 103 3.99 -13.37 -8.98
CA LEU A 103 2.88 -12.52 -8.56
C LEU A 103 2.83 -12.33 -7.04
N LEU A 104 3.12 -13.38 -6.26
CA LEU A 104 3.17 -13.29 -4.80
C LEU A 104 4.25 -12.35 -4.32
N GLN A 105 5.40 -12.30 -4.99
CA GLN A 105 6.44 -11.31 -4.70
C GLN A 105 5.93 -9.89 -4.89
N SER A 106 5.24 -9.60 -6.00
CA SER A 106 4.67 -8.27 -6.25
C SER A 106 3.57 -7.91 -5.25
N ILE A 107 2.74 -8.88 -4.88
CA ILE A 107 1.66 -8.71 -3.91
C ILE A 107 2.23 -8.43 -2.53
N TYR A 108 3.21 -9.21 -2.08
CA TYR A 108 3.88 -9.01 -0.81
C TYR A 108 4.47 -7.60 -0.72
N PHE A 109 5.22 -7.17 -1.74
CA PHE A 109 5.72 -5.79 -1.80
C PHE A 109 4.59 -4.76 -1.70
N SER A 110 3.48 -4.97 -2.42
CA SER A 110 2.35 -4.05 -2.45
C SER A 110 1.65 -3.94 -1.09
N MET A 111 1.57 -5.03 -0.32
CA MET A 111 0.95 -5.06 1.00
C MET A 111 1.61 -4.09 1.98
N TYR A 112 2.95 -4.06 1.99
CA TYR A 112 3.77 -3.18 2.84
C TYR A 112 4.04 -1.80 2.22
N ASN A 113 3.46 -1.49 1.06
CA ASN A 113 3.61 -0.18 0.40
C ASN A 113 2.23 0.47 0.15
N GLY A 114 1.38 0.44 1.19
CA GLY A 114 0.09 1.16 1.21
C GLY A 114 -1.06 0.49 0.46
N LEU A 115 -0.91 -0.74 -0.07
CA LEU A 115 -1.97 -1.50 -0.74
C LEU A 115 -2.37 -2.76 0.04
N SER A 116 -2.39 -2.67 1.37
CA SER A 116 -2.69 -3.81 2.26
C SER A 116 -4.00 -4.51 1.90
N SER A 117 -5.12 -3.80 1.71
CA SER A 117 -6.43 -4.42 1.41
C SER A 117 -6.44 -5.20 0.09
N LEU A 118 -5.95 -4.60 -0.99
CA LEU A 118 -5.86 -5.25 -2.31
C LEU A 118 -4.87 -6.41 -2.30
N GLY A 119 -3.76 -6.28 -1.58
CA GLY A 119 -2.77 -7.34 -1.46
C GLY A 119 -3.29 -8.54 -0.68
N HIS A 120 -3.97 -8.34 0.46
CA HIS A 120 -4.63 -9.41 1.20
C HIS A 120 -5.68 -10.15 0.36
N GLN A 121 -6.48 -9.42 -0.41
CA GLN A 121 -7.46 -10.02 -1.31
C GLN A 121 -6.78 -10.91 -2.37
N ALA A 122 -5.78 -10.38 -3.07
CA ALA A 122 -5.05 -11.10 -4.10
C ALA A 122 -4.30 -12.33 -3.53
N LEU A 123 -3.73 -12.21 -2.33
CA LEU A 123 -3.08 -13.32 -1.62
C LEU A 123 -4.06 -14.47 -1.33
N ASN A 124 -5.25 -14.15 -0.82
CA ASN A 124 -6.29 -15.14 -0.54
C ASN A 124 -6.82 -15.80 -1.81
N ASP A 125 -6.98 -15.03 -2.89
CA ASP A 125 -7.37 -15.55 -4.20
C ASP A 125 -6.34 -16.56 -4.74
N ILE A 126 -5.04 -16.20 -4.70
CA ILE A 126 -3.95 -17.11 -5.11
C ILE A 126 -3.94 -18.36 -4.25
N HIS A 127 -4.05 -18.22 -2.93
CA HIS A 127 -4.05 -19.36 -2.02
C HIS A 127 -5.19 -20.34 -2.33
N ARG A 128 -6.41 -19.83 -2.57
CA ARG A 128 -7.55 -20.65 -2.99
C ARG A 128 -7.29 -21.36 -4.32
N ARG A 129 -6.70 -20.68 -5.30
CA ARG A 129 -6.39 -21.29 -6.59
C ARG A 129 -5.29 -22.33 -6.51
N ALA A 130 -4.28 -22.10 -5.67
CA ALA A 130 -3.20 -23.03 -5.40
C ALA A 130 -3.75 -24.29 -4.69
N MET A 131 -4.70 -24.13 -3.76
CA MET A 131 -5.44 -25.26 -3.17
C MET A 131 -6.20 -26.06 -4.24
N GLN A 132 -6.88 -25.41 -5.17
CA GLN A 132 -7.64 -26.10 -6.22
C GLN A 132 -6.75 -26.84 -7.23
N THR A 133 -5.54 -26.32 -7.49
CA THR A 133 -4.61 -26.85 -8.50
C THR A 133 -3.48 -27.69 -7.89
N MET A 134 -3.42 -27.77 -6.55
CA MET A 134 -2.40 -28.48 -5.76
C MET A 134 -0.94 -28.02 -6.01
N TYR A 135 -0.73 -26.71 -6.11
CA TYR A 135 0.62 -26.14 -6.20
C TYR A 135 1.27 -25.99 -4.82
N THR A 136 2.06 -26.98 -4.42
CA THR A 136 2.68 -27.07 -3.08
C THR A 136 3.67 -25.94 -2.79
N ASP A 137 4.45 -25.53 -3.79
CA ASP A 137 5.38 -24.40 -3.73
C ASP A 137 4.65 -23.07 -3.44
N VAL A 138 3.57 -22.81 -4.17
CA VAL A 138 2.73 -21.61 -3.98
C VAL A 138 2.02 -21.66 -2.62
N LEU A 139 1.54 -22.83 -2.20
CA LEU A 139 0.91 -23.01 -0.90
C LEU A 139 1.86 -22.75 0.26
N LEU A 140 3.11 -23.23 0.16
CA LEU A 140 4.15 -22.96 1.14
C LEU A 140 4.36 -21.46 1.30
N VAL A 141 4.55 -20.73 0.19
CA VAL A 141 4.81 -19.28 0.22
C VAL A 141 3.59 -18.50 0.71
N THR A 142 2.38 -18.83 0.25
CA THR A 142 1.16 -18.14 0.72
C THR A 142 0.92 -18.35 2.21
N ASN A 143 1.15 -19.56 2.74
CA ASN A 143 1.04 -19.83 4.17
C ASN A 143 2.13 -19.10 4.96
N ALA A 144 3.36 -19.07 4.47
CA ALA A 144 4.45 -18.30 5.10
C ALA A 144 4.09 -16.81 5.21
N ILE A 145 3.58 -16.22 4.12
CA ILE A 145 3.13 -14.82 4.12
C ILE A 145 1.97 -14.62 5.11
N LYS A 146 0.95 -15.48 5.09
CA LYS A 146 -0.20 -15.41 6.01
C LYS A 146 0.21 -15.49 7.47
N ASN A 147 1.16 -16.37 7.81
CA ASN A 147 1.68 -16.51 9.17
C ASN A 147 2.51 -15.28 9.58
N SER A 148 3.34 -14.75 8.67
CA SER A 148 4.07 -13.51 8.91
C SER A 148 3.15 -12.33 9.21
N LEU A 149 2.01 -12.22 8.51
CA LEU A 149 1.03 -11.16 8.71
C LEU A 149 0.31 -11.22 10.07
N GLN A 150 0.31 -12.35 10.75
CA GLN A 150 -0.24 -12.46 12.11
C GLN A 150 0.67 -11.77 13.14
N VAL A 151 1.99 -11.82 12.90
CA VAL A 151 3.00 -11.20 13.78
C VAL A 151 3.27 -9.75 13.36
N HIS A 152 3.25 -9.48 12.06
CA HIS A 152 3.51 -8.17 11.46
C HIS A 152 2.38 -7.79 10.49
N PRO A 153 1.28 -7.19 11.00
CA PRO A 153 0.17 -6.78 10.15
C PRO A 153 0.59 -5.68 9.16
N SER A 154 0.35 -5.92 7.86
CA SER A 154 0.65 -4.92 6.83
C SER A 154 -0.35 -3.77 6.79
N GLY A 155 0.15 -2.56 6.52
CA GLY A 155 -0.67 -1.35 6.41
C GLY A 155 -0.80 -0.55 7.72
N HIS A 156 0.06 -0.84 8.70
CA HIS A 156 0.20 0.00 9.87
C HIS A 156 0.87 1.34 9.50
N PRO A 157 0.51 2.49 10.11
CA PRO A 157 1.11 3.78 9.76
C PRO A 157 2.62 3.86 10.01
N ALA A 158 3.16 3.02 10.91
CA ALA A 158 4.60 2.91 11.16
C ALA A 158 5.31 1.91 10.22
N ASP A 159 4.55 1.22 9.37
CA ASP A 159 5.07 0.32 8.34
C ASP A 159 5.61 1.19 7.20
N GLY A 160 6.89 1.54 7.31
CA GLY A 160 7.60 2.30 6.28
C GLY A 160 7.65 1.52 4.96
N PRO A 161 7.87 2.20 3.83
CA PRO A 161 7.94 1.52 2.53
C PRO A 161 9.01 0.42 2.56
N MET A 162 8.65 -0.80 2.18
CA MET A 162 9.63 -1.88 2.02
C MET A 162 10.69 -1.46 1.00
N GLY A 163 11.94 -1.29 1.46
CA GLY A 163 13.07 -0.88 0.63
C GLY A 163 13.96 0.17 1.32
N ILE A 164 15.07 0.51 0.68
CA ILE A 164 15.97 1.54 1.17
C ILE A 164 15.26 2.89 1.03
N SER A 165 14.84 3.47 2.14
CA SER A 165 14.40 4.87 2.18
C SER A 165 15.63 5.75 1.95
N MET A 166 15.93 6.07 0.69
CA MET A 166 16.84 7.18 0.42
C MET A 166 16.13 8.47 0.81
N ALA A 167 16.47 8.97 1.99
CA ALA A 167 16.23 10.36 2.32
C ALA A 167 17.08 11.19 1.34
N ILE A 168 16.49 11.58 0.22
CA ILE A 168 17.06 12.66 -0.59
C ILE A 168 17.00 13.89 0.32
N SER A 169 18.15 14.41 0.75
CA SER A 169 18.20 15.64 1.54
C SER A 169 17.34 16.71 0.85
N PRO A 170 16.43 17.38 1.56
CA PRO A 170 15.47 18.27 0.93
C PRO A 170 16.18 19.58 0.57
N THR A 171 16.75 19.66 -0.63
CA THR A 171 17.27 20.94 -1.14
C THR A 171 16.26 21.69 -2.00
N THR A 172 15.11 21.10 -2.37
CA THR A 172 14.03 21.83 -3.03
C THR A 172 12.66 21.20 -2.75
N SER A 173 12.18 21.36 -1.52
CA SER A 173 10.75 21.21 -1.20
C SER A 173 10.34 22.44 -0.41
N THR A 174 10.01 23.51 -1.13
CA THR A 174 9.30 24.64 -0.54
C THR A 174 8.03 24.12 0.11
N THR A 175 7.97 24.32 1.42
CA THR A 175 6.84 24.13 2.32
C THR A 175 5.49 24.45 1.68
N THR A 176 4.64 23.44 1.53
CA THR A 176 3.19 23.62 1.65
C THR A 176 2.74 22.90 2.91
N VAL A 177 3.16 23.44 4.06
CA VAL A 177 2.42 23.23 5.31
C VAL A 177 1.06 23.86 5.07
N SER A 178 0.04 23.03 4.83
CA SER A 178 -1.34 23.49 4.72
C SER A 178 -1.80 24.04 6.07
N LYS A 179 -1.51 25.31 6.31
CA LYS A 179 -2.25 26.17 7.23
C LYS A 179 -3.66 26.35 6.65
N ALA A 180 -4.68 25.83 7.34
CA ALA A 180 -5.90 26.58 7.70
C ALA A 180 -7.02 25.64 8.16
N ILE A 181 -7.14 25.46 9.47
CA ILE A 181 -8.42 25.77 10.14
C ILE A 181 -8.05 26.72 11.27
N ILE A 182 -8.03 28.02 10.93
CA ILE A 182 -7.90 29.09 11.92
C ILE A 182 -9.33 29.41 12.35
N THR A 183 -9.70 29.05 13.58
CA THR A 183 -10.94 29.51 14.20
C THR A 183 -10.70 30.83 14.93
N ASN A 184 -11.78 31.60 15.18
CA ASN A 184 -11.82 33.01 15.66
C ASN A 184 -10.88 33.37 16.85
N ALA A 185 -10.35 32.39 17.58
CA ALA A 185 -9.45 32.62 18.71
C ALA A 185 -8.02 33.10 18.35
N SER A 186 -7.58 33.03 17.08
CA SER A 186 -6.17 33.32 16.73
C SER A 186 -5.86 34.79 16.38
N PHE A 187 -6.84 35.69 16.38
CA PHE A 187 -6.69 37.09 15.93
C PHE A 187 -6.50 38.11 17.06
N ARG A 188 -5.86 37.73 18.17
CA ARG A 188 -5.35 38.73 19.14
C ARG A 188 -4.05 39.35 18.62
N THR A 189 -4.23 40.22 17.65
CA THR A 189 -3.21 41.06 17.03
C THR A 189 -2.72 42.13 18.01
N LYS A 190 -1.46 42.51 17.81
CA LYS A 190 -0.68 43.52 18.52
C LYS A 190 -1.26 44.95 18.34
N LYS A 191 -1.36 45.68 19.47
CA LYS A 191 -1.29 47.14 19.75
C LYS A 191 -1.72 48.20 18.69
N LEU A 192 -2.68 49.08 19.06
CA LEU A 192 -2.64 50.57 19.27
C LEU A 192 -4.10 51.13 19.25
N PRO A 193 -4.43 52.37 19.69
CA PRO A 193 -3.66 53.42 20.37
C PRO A 193 -4.27 53.93 21.71
N ASP A 194 -3.44 54.65 22.48
CA ASP A 194 -3.88 55.54 23.57
C ASP A 194 -4.66 56.73 23.00
N ASP A 195 -5.85 57.01 23.52
CA ASP A 195 -6.41 58.34 23.79
C ASP A 195 -7.91 58.23 24.08
N ILE A 196 -8.28 58.19 25.36
CA ILE A 196 -9.63 58.54 25.80
C ILE A 196 -9.48 59.81 26.65
N PRO A 197 -9.99 60.97 26.21
CA PRO A 197 -9.89 62.19 27.00
C PRO A 197 -10.76 62.08 28.27
N ILE A 198 -10.12 62.35 29.41
CA ILE A 198 -10.72 62.40 30.75
C ILE A 198 -11.37 63.79 30.95
N PRO A 199 -12.68 63.90 31.20
CA PRO A 199 -13.24 65.12 31.76
C PRO A 199 -12.88 65.24 33.24
N LYS A 200 -12.26 66.35 33.62
CA LYS A 200 -11.92 66.69 35.01
C LYS A 200 -13.16 67.08 35.81
N GLU A 201 -13.10 66.73 37.09
CA GLU A 201 -14.09 66.88 38.16
C GLU A 201 -14.50 68.34 38.43
N SER A 202 -15.71 68.51 38.96
CA SER A 202 -15.98 69.57 39.95
C SER A 202 -17.08 69.15 40.94
N GLU A 203 -16.63 69.00 42.18
CA GLU A 203 -17.28 69.38 43.45
C GLU A 203 -18.40 68.50 44.07
N SER A 204 -18.00 67.88 45.19
CA SER A 204 -18.75 67.29 46.31
C SER A 204 -19.56 68.36 47.11
N PRO A 205 -20.23 68.09 48.26
CA PRO A 205 -20.27 66.87 49.09
C PRO A 205 -21.63 66.51 49.74
N GLY A 206 -21.65 65.41 50.51
CA GLY A 206 -22.59 65.13 51.60
C GLY A 206 -23.51 63.92 51.37
N HIS A 207 -23.88 63.10 52.34
CA HIS A 207 -23.43 62.82 53.71
C HIS A 207 -24.21 61.54 54.08
N GLU A 208 -23.53 60.59 54.75
CA GLU A 208 -24.05 59.60 55.71
C GLU A 208 -25.19 58.61 55.40
N GLY A 209 -25.10 57.44 56.05
CA GLY A 209 -26.29 56.76 56.57
C GLY A 209 -26.40 55.28 56.24
N LEU A 210 -25.70 54.45 57.01
CA LEU A 210 -26.15 53.08 57.31
C LEU A 210 -27.51 53.16 58.01
N ASP A 211 -28.49 52.31 57.65
CA ASP A 211 -29.28 51.54 58.64
C ASP A 211 -30.28 50.59 57.98
N ALA A 212 -30.61 49.56 58.77
CA ALA A 212 -31.34 48.36 58.43
C ALA A 212 -32.87 48.46 58.64
N ILE A 213 -33.56 47.38 58.23
CA ILE A 213 -34.91 46.92 58.66
C ILE A 213 -36.13 47.62 58.03
N ARG A 214 -36.83 46.93 57.12
CA ARG A 214 -38.11 46.25 57.39
C ARG A 214 -38.46 45.27 56.27
#